data_AF-A0A6B2G3P8-F1
#
_entry.id   AF-A0A6B2G3P8-F1
#
_cell.length_a   1.000
_cell.length_b   1.000
_cell.length_c   1.000
_cell.angle_alpha   90.00
_cell.angle_beta   90.00
_cell.angle_gamma   90.00
#
_symmetry.space_group_name_H-M   'P 1'
#
loop_
_entity.id
_entity.type
_entity.pdbx_description
1 polymer ?
#
loop_
_entity_poly.entity_id
_entity_poly.type
_entity_poly.pdbx_seq_one_letter_code
_entity_poly.pdbx_strand_id
1 'polypeptide(L)'
;KGICLMVFLPNKLDSTSSTWKKYITVVKDAISGVNSGSLAFVWIEGGVNEDFENALHVGELGYPIAVAINYNKKAYSIMRSSFTSSSIKTFLNSLGSRSVITERLESDLPEIKDSSKWDSSDFSKVDL
;
A
#
# COMPACT_ATOMS: atom_id res chain seq x y z
N LYS A 1 1.49 9.57 16.41
CA LYS A 1 2.35 9.85 15.24
C LYS A 1 2.91 8.53 14.70
N GLY A 2 2.74 8.12 13.46
CA GLY A 2 1.71 8.36 12.43
C GLY A 2 1.62 7.02 11.68
N ILE A 3 0.43 6.64 11.22
CA ILE A 3 0.22 5.44 10.42
C ILE A 3 0.67 5.77 9.00
N CYS A 4 1.36 4.85 8.34
CA CYS A 4 1.62 4.94 6.91
C CYS A 4 0.82 3.84 6.21
N LEU A 5 -0.03 4.23 5.27
CA LEU A 5 -0.68 3.31 4.35
C LEU A 5 0.27 3.09 3.16
N MET A 6 0.76 1.88 3.02
CA MET A 6 1.54 1.43 1.88
C MET A 6 0.63 0.59 1.00
N VAL A 7 0.50 0.93 -0.28
CA VAL A 7 -0.22 0.11 -1.25
C VAL A 7 0.75 -0.46 -2.26
N PHE A 8 0.77 -1.77 -2.38
CA PHE A 8 1.56 -2.47 -3.38
C PHE A 8 0.67 -2.67 -4.59
N LEU A 9 1.06 -2.09 -5.72
CA LEU A 9 0.31 -2.11 -6.96
C LEU A 9 0.94 -3.09 -7.94
N PRO A 10 0.17 -3.64 -8.90
CA PRO A 10 0.71 -4.56 -9.90
C PRO A 10 1.90 -3.94 -10.64
N ASN A 11 2.89 -4.77 -10.97
CA ASN A 11 4.05 -4.35 -11.75
C ASN A 11 3.64 -3.56 -13.00
N LYS A 12 4.38 -2.49 -13.35
CA LYS A 12 4.04 -1.65 -14.49
C LYS A 12 4.15 -2.40 -15.82
N LEU A 13 4.97 -3.45 -15.89
CA LEU A 13 5.06 -4.33 -17.06
C LEU A 13 3.77 -5.11 -17.32
N ASP A 14 3.01 -5.39 -16.26
CA ASP A 14 1.78 -6.17 -16.31
C ASP A 14 0.51 -5.31 -16.26
N SER A 15 0.65 -3.98 -16.14
CA SER A 15 -0.47 -3.06 -15.94
C SER A 15 -0.47 -1.92 -16.95
N THR A 16 -1.50 -1.08 -16.88
CA THR A 16 -1.65 0.13 -17.70
C THR A 16 -1.69 1.38 -16.82
N SER A 17 -1.35 2.54 -17.39
CA SER A 17 -1.45 3.81 -16.67
C SER A 17 -2.88 4.12 -16.20
N SER A 18 -3.90 3.78 -16.99
CA SER A 18 -5.30 3.93 -16.58
C SER A 18 -5.67 3.05 -15.38
N THR A 19 -5.18 1.81 -15.34
CA THR A 19 -5.42 0.88 -14.24
C THR A 19 -4.77 1.38 -12.94
N TRP A 20 -3.52 1.84 -13.02
CA TRP A 20 -2.84 2.46 -11.88
C TRP A 20 -3.53 3.73 -11.40
N LYS A 21 -3.95 4.62 -12.31
CA LYS A 21 -4.74 5.81 -11.96
C LYS A 21 -6.00 5.41 -11.19
N LYS A 22 -6.72 4.36 -11.60
CA LYS A 22 -7.90 3.85 -10.88
C LYS A 22 -7.56 3.41 -9.45
N TYR A 23 -6.48 2.65 -9.25
CA TYR A 23 -6.05 2.25 -7.90
C TYR A 23 -5.68 3.45 -7.02
N ILE A 24 -4.92 4.40 -7.58
CA ILE A 24 -4.55 5.61 -6.85
C ILE A 24 -5.78 6.45 -6.48
N THR A 25 -6.76 6.57 -7.39
CA THR A 25 -8.04 7.24 -7.09
C THR A 25 -8.79 6.53 -5.97
N VAL A 26 -8.89 5.20 -6.02
CA VAL A 26 -9.50 4.39 -4.95
C VAL A 26 -8.88 4.70 -3.58
N VAL A 27 -7.55 4.79 -3.51
CA VAL A 27 -6.87 5.09 -2.24
C VAL A 27 -7.08 6.54 -1.82
N LYS A 28 -6.97 7.50 -2.75
CA LYS A 28 -7.22 8.93 -2.48
C LYS A 28 -8.63 9.14 -1.93
N ASP A 29 -9.63 8.50 -2.52
CA ASP A 29 -11.02 8.59 -2.06
C ASP A 29 -11.16 8.01 -0.64
N ALA A 30 -10.49 6.89 -0.35
CA ALA A 30 -10.54 6.26 0.97
C ALA A 30 -9.94 7.16 2.07
N ILE A 31 -8.83 7.83 1.78
CA ILE A 31 -8.11 8.67 2.75
C ILE A 31 -8.66 10.10 2.84
N SER A 32 -9.50 10.52 1.89
CA SER A 32 -10.02 11.90 1.75
C SER A 32 -10.82 12.46 2.94
N GLY A 33 -11.10 11.66 3.97
CA GLY A 33 -11.72 12.11 5.21
C GLY A 33 -11.10 11.49 6.47
N VAL A 34 -9.95 10.81 6.34
CA VAL A 34 -9.20 10.33 7.49
C VAL A 34 -8.42 11.50 8.06
N ASN A 35 -8.43 11.66 9.40
CA ASN A 35 -7.80 12.79 10.06
C ASN A 35 -6.29 12.85 9.71
N SER A 36 -5.95 13.75 8.79
CA SER A 36 -4.75 13.71 7.96
C SER A 36 -3.44 13.98 8.73
N GLY A 37 -3.53 14.55 9.93
CA GLY A 37 -2.37 14.84 10.77
C GLY A 37 -1.59 13.61 11.26
N SER A 38 -2.03 12.39 10.96
CA SER A 38 -1.37 11.16 11.38
C SER A 38 -1.36 10.04 10.34
N LEU A 39 -1.80 10.26 9.09
CA LEU A 39 -1.80 9.25 8.03
C LEU A 39 -0.93 9.70 6.85
N ALA A 40 0.14 8.97 6.57
CA ALA A 40 0.91 9.06 5.33
C ALA A 40 0.42 8.00 4.34
N PHE A 41 0.62 8.25 3.04
CA PHE A 41 0.28 7.31 1.98
C PHE A 41 1.44 7.20 0.99
N VAL A 42 1.80 5.96 0.63
CA VAL A 42 2.78 5.65 -0.41
C VAL A 42 2.24 4.50 -1.26
N TRP A 43 2.58 4.51 -2.54
CA TRP A 43 2.42 3.37 -3.42
C TRP A 43 3.79 2.75 -3.70
N ILE A 44 3.82 1.45 -3.92
CA ILE A 44 5.02 0.65 -4.19
C ILE A 44 4.70 -0.23 -5.40
N GLU A 45 5.61 -0.31 -6.34
CA GLU A 45 5.48 -1.22 -7.48
C GLU A 45 5.80 -2.66 -7.04
N GLY A 46 4.86 -3.56 -7.27
CA GLY A 46 4.97 -4.96 -6.91
C GLY A 46 6.01 -5.71 -7.73
N GLY A 47 6.77 -6.57 -7.06
CA GLY A 47 7.81 -7.41 -7.67
C GLY A 47 9.08 -6.66 -8.04
N VAL A 48 9.26 -5.41 -7.58
CA VAL A 48 10.50 -4.64 -7.81
C VAL A 48 11.42 -4.68 -6.60
N ASN A 49 10.87 -4.70 -5.38
CA ASN A 49 11.63 -4.68 -4.12
C ASN A 49 11.27 -5.91 -3.27
N GLU A 50 11.64 -7.11 -3.72
CA GLU A 50 11.26 -8.39 -3.09
C GLU A 50 11.64 -8.46 -1.60
N ASP A 51 12.84 -8.04 -1.22
CA ASP A 51 13.27 -8.03 0.19
C ASP A 51 12.35 -7.18 1.08
N PHE A 52 11.88 -6.04 0.55
CA PHE A 52 10.95 -5.16 1.26
C PHE A 52 9.56 -5.78 1.38
N GLU A 53 9.09 -6.44 0.33
CA GLU A 53 7.82 -7.15 0.30
C GLU A 53 7.82 -8.36 1.24
N ASN A 54 8.92 -9.10 1.28
CA ASN A 54 9.12 -10.26 2.15
C ASN A 54 9.15 -9.85 3.63
N ALA A 55 9.76 -8.72 3.97
CA ALA A 55 9.76 -8.18 5.33
C ALA A 55 8.35 -7.83 5.87
N LEU A 56 7.34 -7.74 4.99
CA LEU A 56 5.94 -7.48 5.30
C LEU A 56 5.01 -8.64 4.93
N HIS A 57 5.56 -9.77 4.49
CA HIS A 57 4.84 -10.95 4.00
C HIS A 57 3.78 -10.64 2.92
N VAL A 58 4.05 -9.67 2.03
CA VAL A 58 3.10 -9.27 0.97
C VAL A 58 3.35 -9.91 -0.39
N GLY A 59 4.58 -10.34 -0.68
CA GLY A 59 4.96 -10.84 -2.02
C GLY A 59 4.11 -12.02 -2.51
N GLU A 60 3.64 -12.87 -1.58
CA GLU A 60 2.83 -14.05 -1.89
C GLU A 60 1.31 -13.78 -2.00
N LEU A 61 0.84 -12.60 -1.57
CA LEU A 61 -0.59 -12.28 -1.48
C LEU A 61 -1.17 -11.74 -2.79
N GLY A 62 -0.31 -11.34 -3.71
CA GLY A 62 -0.68 -10.74 -4.98
C GLY A 62 -1.08 -9.26 -4.87
N TYR A 63 -1.29 -8.64 -6.02
CA TYR A 63 -1.54 -7.19 -6.15
C TYR A 63 -2.92 -6.90 -6.74
N PRO A 64 -3.58 -5.79 -6.35
CA PRO A 64 -3.13 -4.80 -5.38
C PRO A 64 -3.37 -5.22 -3.93
N ILE A 65 -2.53 -4.74 -3.00
CA ILE A 65 -2.71 -4.96 -1.56
C ILE A 65 -2.37 -3.71 -0.75
N ALA A 66 -3.06 -3.54 0.37
CA ALA A 66 -2.87 -2.41 1.28
C ALA A 66 -2.32 -2.90 2.63
N VAL A 67 -1.28 -2.22 3.12
CA VAL A 67 -0.66 -2.46 4.42
C VAL A 67 -0.63 -1.16 5.21
N ALA A 68 -1.09 -1.20 6.45
CA ALA A 68 -0.91 -0.10 7.38
C ALA A 68 0.26 -0.41 8.30
N ILE A 69 1.24 0.49 8.38
CA ILE A 69 2.40 0.36 9.26
C ILE A 69 2.45 1.50 10.27
N ASN A 70 2.85 1.18 11.49
CA ASN A 70 3.31 2.14 12.47
C ASN A 70 4.77 1.82 12.81
N TYR A 71 5.69 2.51 12.13
CA TYR A 71 7.12 2.24 12.25
C TYR A 71 7.64 2.44 13.69
N ASN A 72 7.15 3.48 14.38
CA ASN A 72 7.51 3.74 15.79
C ASN A 72 7.07 2.59 16.72
N LYS A 73 5.98 1.91 16.40
CA LYS A 73 5.49 0.74 17.16
C LYS A 73 6.05 -0.59 16.65
N LYS A 74 6.86 -0.58 15.58
CA LYS A 74 7.34 -1.77 14.85
C LYS A 74 6.21 -2.76 14.57
N ALA A 75 5.08 -2.26 14.11
CA ALA A 75 3.86 -3.04 13.92
C ALA A 75 3.18 -2.69 12.60
N TYR A 76 2.62 -3.69 11.94
CA TYR A 76 1.87 -3.52 10.70
C TYR A 76 0.64 -4.43 10.66
N SER A 77 -0.27 -4.12 9.75
CA SER A 77 -1.46 -4.90 9.46
C SER A 77 -1.68 -4.95 7.97
N ILE A 78 -2.00 -6.13 7.46
CA ILE A 78 -2.34 -6.35 6.05
C ILE A 78 -3.86 -6.31 5.90
N MET A 79 -4.36 -5.57 4.92
CA MET A 79 -5.79 -5.54 4.61
C MET A 79 -6.20 -6.84 3.90
N ARG A 80 -7.05 -7.65 4.55
CA ARG A 80 -7.54 -8.94 4.02
C ARG A 80 -8.95 -8.84 3.41
N SER A 81 -9.23 -7.76 2.71
CA SER A 81 -10.52 -7.48 2.04
C SER A 81 -10.30 -6.97 0.62
N SER A 82 -11.36 -6.83 -0.16
CA SER A 82 -11.29 -6.27 -1.52
C SER A 82 -10.64 -4.89 -1.56
N PHE A 83 -9.89 -4.61 -2.63
CA PHE A 83 -9.23 -3.32 -2.83
C PHE A 83 -10.22 -2.26 -3.35
N THR A 84 -11.05 -1.74 -2.44
CA THR A 84 -12.03 -0.68 -2.74
C THR A 84 -11.91 0.46 -1.74
N SER A 85 -12.42 1.64 -2.11
CA SER A 85 -12.33 2.84 -1.25
C SER A 85 -13.00 2.61 0.12
N SER A 86 -14.19 1.98 0.11
CA SER A 86 -14.93 1.65 1.34
C SER A 86 -14.17 0.64 2.22
N SER A 87 -13.60 -0.40 1.61
CA SER A 87 -12.83 -1.42 2.32
C SER A 87 -11.58 -0.81 2.97
N ILE A 88 -10.82 0.00 2.23
CA ILE A 88 -9.62 0.67 2.74
C ILE A 88 -9.97 1.62 3.87
N LYS A 89 -11.03 2.43 3.72
CA LYS A 89 -11.50 3.34 4.77
C LYS A 89 -11.91 2.58 6.02
N THR A 90 -12.64 1.48 5.87
CA THR A 90 -13.05 0.61 6.98
C THR A 90 -11.84 0.02 7.70
N PHE A 91 -10.87 -0.48 6.93
CA PHE A 91 -9.61 -1.00 7.45
C PHE A 91 -8.83 0.06 8.24
N LEU A 92 -8.66 1.27 7.70
CA LEU A 92 -7.97 2.37 8.39
C LEU A 92 -8.67 2.76 9.71
N ASN A 93 -9.99 2.81 9.71
CA ASN A 93 -10.77 3.15 10.90
C ASN A 93 -10.76 2.05 11.98
N SER A 94 -10.50 0.80 11.59
CA SER A 94 -10.41 -0.32 12.53
C SER A 94 -9.01 -0.54 13.11
N LEU A 95 -7.99 0.19 12.64
CA LEU A 95 -6.63 0.10 13.17
C LEU A 95 -6.59 0.42 14.67
N GLY A 96 -5.93 -0.46 15.43
CA GLY A 96 -5.85 -0.36 16.90
C GLY A 96 -7.05 -0.95 17.64
N SER A 97 -8.09 -1.40 16.93
CA SER A 97 -9.15 -2.23 17.51
C SER A 97 -8.71 -3.70 17.57
N ARG A 98 -9.48 -4.53 18.28
CA ARG A 98 -9.23 -5.99 18.36
C ARG A 98 -9.62 -6.76 17.09
N SER A 99 -10.34 -6.14 16.16
CA SER A 99 -10.79 -6.81 14.93
C SER A 99 -9.74 -6.83 13.81
N VAL A 100 -8.65 -6.08 13.97
CA VAL A 100 -7.54 -6.07 13.01
C VAL A 100 -6.38 -6.88 13.55
N ILE A 101 -5.93 -7.86 12.76
CA ILE A 101 -4.72 -8.62 13.05
C ILE A 101 -3.52 -7.67 12.87
N THR A 102 -2.71 -7.57 13.92
CA THR A 102 -1.48 -6.77 13.91
C THR A 102 -0.29 -7.71 14.04
N GLU A 103 0.64 -7.59 13.10
CA GLU A 103 1.90 -8.33 13.06
C GLU A 103 3.04 -7.41 13.51
N ARG A 104 4.12 -8.01 14.00
CA ARG A 104 5.31 -7.29 14.47
C ARG A 104 6.36 -7.33 13.36
N LEU A 105 7.02 -6.19 13.12
CA LEU A 105 8.20 -6.17 12.26
C LEU A 105 9.33 -6.94 12.93
N GLU A 106 9.83 -7.98 12.26
CA GLU A 106 10.94 -8.80 12.76
C GLU A 106 12.28 -8.06 12.71
N SER A 107 12.44 -7.18 11.73
CA SER A 107 13.59 -6.32 11.53
C SER A 107 13.16 -4.96 10.98
N ASP A 108 14.11 -4.03 10.84
CA ASP A 108 13.83 -2.77 10.18
C ASP A 108 13.61 -3.00 8.68
N LEU A 109 12.72 -2.21 8.07
CA LEU A 109 12.41 -2.38 6.65
C LEU A 109 13.63 -2.03 5.77
N PRO A 110 13.92 -2.85 4.74
CA PRO A 110 14.96 -2.54 3.75
C PRO A 110 14.74 -1.19 3.06
N GLU A 111 15.80 -0.63 2.48
CA GLU A 111 15.70 0.60 1.68
C GLU A 111 15.09 0.29 0.30
N ILE A 112 14.14 1.12 -0.14
CA ILE A 112 13.55 1.04 -1.47
C ILE A 112 14.48 1.78 -2.45
N LYS A 113 15.00 1.07 -3.45
CA LYS A 113 16.06 1.59 -4.33
C LYS A 113 15.58 2.62 -5.37
N ASP A 114 14.29 2.59 -5.71
CA ASP A 114 13.69 3.46 -6.73
C ASP A 114 12.47 4.19 -6.17
N SER A 115 12.67 5.45 -5.76
CA SER A 115 11.59 6.35 -5.34
C SER A 115 11.46 7.52 -6.32
N SER A 116 11.03 7.24 -7.55
CA SER A 116 10.73 8.29 -8.53
C SER A 116 9.32 8.87 -8.32
N LYS A 117 9.15 10.16 -8.64
CA LYS A 117 7.80 10.73 -8.73
C LYS A 117 7.09 10.06 -9.91
N TRP A 118 5.85 9.62 -9.68
CA TRP A 118 5.03 8.96 -10.69
C TRP A 118 4.96 9.77 -12.00
N ASP A 119 5.32 9.13 -13.12
CA ASP A 119 5.03 9.57 -14.48
C ASP A 119 4.20 8.49 -15.21
N SER A 120 3.25 8.92 -16.04
CA SER A 120 2.44 8.01 -16.87
C SER A 120 3.21 7.39 -18.03
N SER A 121 4.41 7.89 -18.35
CA SER A 121 5.26 7.35 -19.42
C SER A 121 5.92 6.00 -19.07
N ASP A 122 5.91 5.60 -17.80
CA ASP A 122 6.63 4.43 -17.28
C ASP A 122 5.95 3.06 -17.56
N PHE A 123 4.85 3.01 -18.31
CA PHE A 123 4.05 1.79 -18.51
C PHE A 123 4.37 1.13 -19.86
N SER A 124 4.65 -0.17 -19.85
CA SER A 124 4.90 -0.93 -21.09
C SER A 124 3.63 -1.22 -21.88
N LYS A 125 2.46 -1.31 -21.20
CA LYS A 125 1.16 -1.48 -21.85
C LYS A 125 0.52 -0.13 -22.10
N VAL A 126 0.15 0.11 -23.36
CA VAL A 126 -0.54 1.32 -23.80
C VAL A 126 -2.01 1.26 -23.39
N ASP A 127 -2.55 2.38 -22.91
CA ASP A 127 -3.99 2.55 -22.71
C ASP A 127 -4.71 2.46 -24.07
N LEU A 128 -5.57 1.45 -24.26
CA LEU A 128 -6.42 1.28 -25.45
C LEU A 128 -7.64 2.22 -25.45
#